data_AF-A0A6G1RBQ4-F1
#
_entry.id   AF-A0A6G1RBQ4-F1
#
_cell.length_a   1.000
_cell.length_b   1.000
_cell.length_c   1.000
_cell.angle_alpha   90.00
_cell.angle_beta   90.00
_cell.angle_gamma   90.00
#
_symmetry.space_group_name_H-M   'P 1'
#
loop_
_entity.id
_entity.type
_entity.pdbx_description
1 polymer ?
#
loop_
_entity_poly.entity_id
_entity_poly.type
_entity_poly.pdbx_seq_one_letter_code
_entity_poly.pdbx_strand_id
1 'polypeptide(L)'
;DCQLQTPCQIQKCTTDFVSLTSHLNSALEGFDWEFCKALRAYSACTYRNSKVCRGNLVYHSAVLGISDLMSQRNCSKDGPTSSTNPEVTHDPCNYSGYTEPKEYHGGEKTTPPTYLFCGLLVILI
;
A
#
# COMPACT_ATOMS: atom_id res chain seq x y z
N ASP A 1 2.42 -32.52 9.23
CA ASP A 1 1.27 -31.61 9.28
C ASP A 1 1.04 -31.07 7.87
N CYS A 2 0.15 -31.70 7.10
CA CYS A 2 -0.14 -31.27 5.74
C CYS A 2 -1.09 -30.08 5.83
N GLN A 3 -0.54 -28.85 5.79
CA GLN A 3 -1.35 -27.64 5.63
C GLN A 3 -2.32 -27.82 4.47
N LEU A 4 -3.62 -27.84 4.76
CA LEU A 4 -4.69 -27.85 3.78
C LEU A 4 -4.57 -26.57 2.95
N GLN A 5 -3.92 -26.65 1.79
CA GLN A 5 -3.75 -25.50 0.90
C GLN A 5 -5.13 -25.03 0.45
N THR A 6 -5.55 -23.87 0.93
CA THR A 6 -6.74 -23.20 0.41
C THR A 6 -6.49 -22.85 -1.06
N PRO A 7 -7.39 -23.23 -1.98
CA PRO A 7 -7.21 -22.95 -3.40
C PRO A 7 -7.25 -21.44 -3.65
N CYS A 8 -6.53 -20.99 -4.69
CA CYS A 8 -6.54 -19.61 -5.14
C CYS A 8 -7.97 -19.14 -5.45
N GLN A 9 -8.46 -18.12 -4.74
CA GLN A 9 -9.85 -17.62 -4.89
C GLN A 9 -9.97 -16.42 -5.84
N ILE A 10 -9.11 -16.32 -6.86
CA ILE A 10 -9.17 -15.18 -7.81
C ILE A 10 -10.54 -15.06 -8.48
N GLN A 11 -11.15 -16.18 -8.87
CA GLN A 11 -12.48 -16.20 -9.50
C GLN A 11 -13.54 -15.54 -8.61
N LYS A 12 -13.49 -15.78 -7.30
CA LYS A 12 -14.39 -15.13 -6.34
C LYS A 12 -14.17 -13.62 -6.33
N CYS A 13 -12.92 -13.16 -6.24
CA CYS A 13 -12.61 -11.74 -6.30
C CYS A 13 -13.13 -11.09 -7.60
N THR A 14 -13.00 -11.77 -8.74
CA THR A 14 -13.49 -11.28 -10.03
C THR A 14 -15.02 -11.22 -10.07
N THR A 15 -15.70 -12.27 -9.62
CA THR A 15 -17.17 -12.31 -9.57
C THR A 15 -17.73 -11.22 -8.64
N ASP A 16 -17.12 -11.03 -7.47
CA ASP A 16 -17.51 -9.98 -6.53
C ASP A 16 -17.35 -8.59 -7.17
N PHE A 17 -16.25 -8.34 -7.88
CA PHE A 17 -16.04 -7.09 -8.62
C PHE A 17 -17.06 -6.87 -9.74
N VAL A 18 -17.35 -7.90 -10.55
CA VAL A 18 -18.36 -7.82 -11.61
C VAL A 18 -19.75 -7.55 -11.02
N SER A 19 -20.09 -8.18 -9.89
CA SER A 19 -21.35 -7.94 -9.18
C SER A 19 -21.46 -6.50 -8.67
N LEU A 20 -20.36 -5.93 -8.15
CA LEU A 20 -20.33 -4.54 -7.71
C LEU A 20 -20.45 -3.54 -8.87
N THR A 21 -20.00 -3.92 -10.07
CA THR A 21 -19.92 -3.03 -11.24
C THR A 21 -21.02 -3.21 -12.27
N SER A 22 -21.76 -4.33 -12.25
CA SER A 22 -22.81 -4.63 -13.24
C SER A 22 -23.95 -3.63 -13.25
N HIS A 23 -24.24 -3.01 -12.10
CA HIS A 23 -25.30 -2.02 -11.93
C HIS A 23 -24.83 -0.58 -12.12
N LEU A 24 -23.51 -0.37 -12.26
CA LEU A 24 -22.93 0.94 -12.44
C LEU A 24 -23.15 1.41 -13.88
N ASN A 25 -23.75 2.58 -14.04
CA ASN A 25 -24.00 3.18 -15.34
C ASN A 25 -22.98 4.29 -15.61
N SER A 26 -22.16 4.13 -16.65
CA SER A 26 -21.10 5.07 -17.03
C SER A 26 -21.61 6.47 -17.39
N ALA A 27 -22.92 6.62 -17.63
CA ALA A 27 -23.55 7.91 -17.95
C ALA A 27 -23.96 8.73 -16.71
N LEU A 28 -23.82 8.17 -15.49
CA LEU A 28 -24.22 8.85 -14.26
C LEU A 28 -23.06 9.68 -13.69
N GLU A 29 -23.34 10.91 -13.25
CA GLU A 29 -22.40 11.67 -12.43
C GLU A 29 -22.06 10.88 -11.16
N GLY A 30 -20.78 10.75 -10.86
CA GLY A 30 -20.27 9.97 -9.74
C GLY A 30 -19.69 8.61 -10.14
N PHE A 31 -20.03 8.03 -11.30
CA PHE A 31 -19.61 6.67 -11.70
C PHE A 31 -18.15 6.31 -11.38
N ASP A 32 -17.21 7.23 -11.68
CA ASP A 32 -15.79 6.99 -11.44
C ASP A 32 -15.48 6.75 -9.95
N TRP A 33 -16.18 7.43 -9.04
CA TRP A 33 -16.03 7.23 -7.60
C TRP A 33 -16.49 5.84 -7.15
N GLU A 34 -17.70 5.41 -7.54
CA GLU A 34 -18.19 4.07 -7.18
C GLU A 34 -17.36 2.97 -7.86
N PHE A 35 -16.95 3.19 -9.11
CA PHE A 35 -16.08 2.26 -9.82
C PHE A 35 -14.72 2.15 -9.13
N CYS A 36 -14.08 3.26 -8.76
CA CYS A 36 -12.84 3.25 -8.01
C CYS A 36 -13.00 2.58 -6.63
N LYS A 37 -14.16 2.73 -5.96
CA LYS A 37 -14.46 2.01 -4.72
C LYS A 37 -14.50 0.49 -4.95
N ALA A 38 -15.20 0.03 -5.99
CA ALA A 38 -15.23 -1.39 -6.36
C ALA A 38 -13.83 -1.91 -6.75
N LEU A 39 -13.07 -1.12 -7.50
CA LEU A 39 -11.73 -1.47 -7.96
C LEU A 39 -10.72 -1.56 -6.79
N ARG A 40 -10.83 -0.69 -5.79
CA ARG A 40 -10.06 -0.80 -4.54
C ARG A 40 -10.39 -2.07 -3.77
N ALA A 41 -11.68 -2.42 -3.68
CA ALA A 41 -12.10 -3.68 -3.04
C ALA A 41 -11.54 -4.90 -3.80
N TYR A 42 -11.52 -4.86 -5.12
CA TYR A 42 -10.92 -5.92 -5.94
C TYR A 42 -9.42 -6.04 -5.70
N SER A 43 -8.69 -4.92 -5.69
CA SER A 43 -7.27 -4.87 -5.33
C SER A 43 -6.97 -5.46 -3.94
N ALA A 44 -7.80 -5.17 -2.94
CA ALA A 44 -7.63 -5.73 -1.60
C ALA A 44 -7.88 -7.24 -1.58
N CYS A 45 -8.87 -7.73 -2.34
CA CYS A 45 -9.16 -9.16 -2.46
C CYS A 45 -8.02 -9.92 -3.12
N THR A 46 -7.46 -9.39 -4.22
CA THR A 46 -6.30 -10.00 -4.90
C THR A 46 -5.05 -9.96 -4.00
N TYR A 47 -4.81 -8.87 -3.28
CA TYR A 47 -3.67 -8.80 -2.35
C TYR A 47 -3.73 -9.87 -1.25
N ARG A 48 -4.92 -10.09 -0.65
CA ARG A 48 -5.13 -11.16 0.36
C ARG A 48 -4.87 -12.57 -0.19
N ASN A 49 -5.11 -12.78 -1.49
CA ASN A 49 -4.91 -14.05 -2.17
C ASN A 49 -3.50 -14.24 -2.74
N SER A 50 -2.60 -13.25 -2.63
CA SER A 50 -1.27 -13.27 -3.26
C SER A 50 -0.43 -14.52 -2.97
N LYS A 51 -0.43 -14.99 -1.71
CA LYS A 51 0.37 -16.16 -1.30
C LYS A 51 -0.16 -17.47 -1.90
N VAL A 52 -1.47 -17.63 -1.95
CA VAL A 52 -2.14 -18.87 -2.42
C VAL A 52 -2.29 -18.91 -3.95
N CYS A 53 -2.23 -17.75 -4.61
CA CYS A 53 -2.36 -17.62 -6.07
C CYS A 53 -1.02 -17.55 -6.82
N ARG A 54 0.09 -17.96 -6.19
CA ARG A 54 1.40 -17.98 -6.87
C ARG A 54 1.35 -18.86 -8.12
N GLY A 55 1.81 -18.31 -9.25
CA GLY A 55 1.84 -19.01 -10.54
C GLY A 55 0.47 -19.13 -11.23
N ASN A 56 -0.60 -18.53 -10.67
CA ASN A 56 -1.90 -18.51 -11.34
C ASN A 56 -1.95 -17.36 -12.36
N LEU A 57 -2.08 -17.69 -13.65
CA LEU A 57 -2.09 -16.71 -14.73
C LEU A 57 -3.26 -15.71 -14.61
N VAL A 58 -4.46 -16.19 -14.24
CA VAL A 58 -5.65 -15.35 -14.09
C VAL A 58 -5.48 -14.33 -12.96
N TYR A 59 -4.82 -14.73 -11.88
CA TYR A 59 -4.45 -13.83 -10.79
C TYR A 59 -3.52 -12.72 -11.27
N HIS A 60 -2.44 -13.07 -11.97
CA HIS A 60 -1.47 -12.08 -12.43
C HIS A 60 -2.04 -11.15 -13.50
N SER A 61 -2.87 -11.65 -14.41
CA SER A 61 -3.56 -10.80 -15.38
C SER A 61 -4.55 -9.84 -14.70
N ALA A 62 -5.28 -10.31 -13.68
CA ALA A 62 -6.16 -9.47 -12.90
C ALA A 62 -5.40 -8.35 -12.15
N VAL A 63 -4.27 -8.66 -11.52
CA VAL A 63 -3.45 -7.65 -10.81
C VAL A 63 -2.97 -6.55 -11.76
N LEU A 64 -2.52 -6.92 -12.96
CA LEU A 64 -2.12 -5.95 -13.99
C LEU A 64 -3.31 -5.12 -14.48
N GLY A 65 -4.45 -5.77 -14.76
CA GLY A 65 -5.67 -5.09 -15.18
C GLY A 65 -6.21 -4.11 -14.12
N ILE A 66 -6.12 -4.46 -12.84
CA ILE A 66 -6.49 -3.54 -11.74
C ILE A 66 -5.59 -2.30 -11.76
N SER A 67 -4.27 -2.45 -11.90
CA SER A 67 -3.33 -1.33 -11.93
C SER A 67 -3.58 -0.39 -13.12
N ASP A 68 -3.90 -0.98 -14.27
CA ASP A 68 -4.23 -0.23 -15.48
C ASP A 68 -5.54 0.55 -15.31
N LEU A 69 -6.62 -0.12 -14.86
CA LEU A 69 -7.92 0.52 -14.59
C LEU A 69 -7.82 1.64 -13.54
N MET A 70 -6.99 1.45 -12.50
CA MET A 70 -6.74 2.48 -11.48
C MET A 70 -6.12 3.73 -12.10
N SER A 71 -5.17 3.55 -13.02
CA SER A 71 -4.45 4.65 -13.67
C SER A 71 -5.33 5.36 -14.70
N GLN A 72 -6.09 4.61 -15.50
CA GLN A 72 -6.99 5.16 -16.52
C GLN A 72 -8.06 6.10 -15.94
N ARG A 73 -8.53 5.80 -14.72
CA ARG A 73 -9.59 6.58 -14.05
C ARG A 73 -9.07 7.50 -12.96
N ASN A 74 -7.75 7.63 -12.81
CA ASN A 74 -7.10 8.40 -11.75
C ASN A 74 -7.65 8.07 -10.35
N CYS A 75 -7.91 6.78 -10.09
CA CYS A 75 -8.41 6.34 -8.80
C CYS A 75 -7.35 6.58 -7.72
N SER A 76 -7.73 7.29 -6.65
CA SER A 76 -6.87 7.37 -5.46
C SER A 76 -6.64 5.98 -4.86
N LYS A 77 -5.39 5.70 -4.49
CA LYS A 77 -4.95 4.41 -3.93
C LYS A 77 -5.46 4.23 -2.51
N ASP A 78 -5.38 5.29 -1.72
CA ASP A 78 -6.03 5.46 -0.44
C ASP A 78 -7.45 5.95 -0.73
N GLY A 79 -8.47 5.21 -0.29
CA GLY A 79 -9.86 5.62 -0.51
C GLY A 79 -10.18 6.94 0.20
N PRO A 80 -11.46 7.34 0.25
CA PRO A 80 -11.92 8.36 1.18
C PRO A 80 -11.83 7.83 2.62
N THR A 81 -10.63 7.58 3.11
CA THR A 81 -10.38 7.56 4.53
C THR A 81 -10.62 8.98 4.99
N SER A 82 -11.77 9.20 5.63
CA SER A 82 -11.97 10.32 6.56
C SER A 82 -10.90 10.19 7.64
N SER A 83 -9.68 10.63 7.32
CA SER A 83 -8.64 10.80 8.31
C SER A 83 -9.01 12.07 9.05
N THR A 84 -9.68 11.91 10.19
CA THR A 84 -9.84 12.95 11.21
C THR A 84 -8.49 13.23 11.89
N ASN A 85 -7.39 13.21 11.14
CA ASN A 85 -6.09 13.61 11.62
C ASN A 85 -5.76 14.91 10.89
N PRO A 86 -5.71 16.07 11.59
CA PRO A 86 -5.22 17.29 10.98
C PRO A 86 -3.86 16.99 10.35
N GLU A 87 -3.58 17.68 9.25
CA GLU A 87 -2.32 17.77 8.53
C GLU A 87 -1.13 17.83 9.50
N VAL A 88 -0.73 16.69 10.04
CA VAL A 88 0.60 16.51 10.57
C VAL A 88 1.40 16.34 9.31
N THR A 89 2.09 17.41 8.92
CA THR A 89 3.27 17.37 8.08
C THR A 89 4.25 16.41 8.73
N HIS A 90 3.98 15.11 8.62
CA HIS A 90 4.91 14.05 8.93
C HIS A 90 5.91 14.10 7.80
N ASP A 91 6.95 14.88 8.01
CA ASP A 91 8.18 14.77 7.25
C ASP A 91 8.58 13.27 7.35
N PRO A 92 8.43 12.49 6.26
CA PRO A 92 8.50 11.05 6.37
C PRO A 92 9.97 10.71 6.57
N CYS A 93 10.30 10.33 7.80
CA CYS A 93 11.62 9.82 8.19
C CYS A 93 12.75 10.87 8.19
N ASN A 94 12.55 12.03 8.84
CA ASN A 94 13.69 12.85 9.25
C ASN A 94 14.37 12.23 10.49
N TYR A 95 15.58 11.71 10.31
CA TYR A 95 16.42 11.13 11.38
C TYR A 95 16.73 12.14 12.52
N SER A 96 16.51 13.43 12.30
CA SER A 96 16.83 14.49 13.25
C SER A 96 15.85 14.65 14.42
N GLY A 97 14.77 13.85 14.48
CA GLY A 97 13.67 14.06 15.44
C GLY A 97 13.77 13.34 16.80
N TYR A 98 14.71 12.41 16.99
CA TYR A 98 14.82 11.64 18.24
C TYR A 98 15.93 12.16 19.16
N THR A 99 15.76 13.37 19.68
CA THR A 99 16.43 13.78 20.92
C THR A 99 15.42 13.68 22.05
N GLU A 100 15.52 12.61 22.83
CA GLU A 100 14.79 12.44 24.10
C GLU A 100 15.00 13.67 25.00
N PRO A 101 13.97 14.12 25.72
CA PRO A 101 14.11 15.23 26.65
C PRO A 101 14.92 14.78 27.87
N LYS A 102 16.22 15.13 27.91
CA LYS A 102 16.95 15.16 29.18
C LYS A 102 16.78 16.54 29.80
N GLU A 103 16.09 16.59 30.93
CA GLU A 103 16.01 17.79 31.75
C GLU A 103 17.40 18.24 32.25
N TYR A 104 17.51 19.56 32.39
CA TYR A 104 18.47 20.38 33.13
C TYR A 104 19.72 20.94 32.43
N HIS A 105 19.72 22.29 32.46
CA HIS A 105 20.79 23.27 32.34
C HIS A 105 21.24 23.73 30.95
N GLY A 106 20.54 24.77 30.46
CA GLY A 106 21.12 26.06 30.09
C GLY A 106 22.23 26.09 29.02
N GLY A 107 21.85 26.52 27.82
CA GLY A 107 22.78 27.06 26.80
C GLY A 107 22.94 26.18 25.56
N GLU A 108 21.98 26.26 24.64
CA GLU A 108 21.90 25.38 23.47
C GLU A 108 22.88 25.80 22.35
N LYS A 109 24.01 25.09 22.26
CA LYS A 109 24.76 24.91 21.00
C LYS A 109 24.49 23.48 20.54
N THR A 110 23.75 23.34 19.45
CA THR A 110 23.43 22.06 18.80
C THR A 110 24.72 21.34 18.40
N THR A 111 25.09 20.30 19.15
CA THR A 111 26.21 19.42 18.81
C THR A 111 25.80 18.49 17.65
N PRO A 112 26.60 18.38 16.58
CA PRO A 112 26.27 17.53 15.45
C PRO A 112 26.28 16.04 15.83
N PRO A 113 25.40 15.20 15.24
CA PRO A 113 25.34 13.78 15.55
C PRO A 113 26.66 13.09 15.19
N THR A 114 27.10 12.19 16.07
CA THR A 114 28.33 11.42 15.87
C THR A 114 28.00 10.13 15.12
N TYR A 115 28.52 9.99 13.90
CA TYR A 115 28.32 8.81 13.05
C TYR A 115 29.47 7.80 13.23
N LEU A 116 29.13 6.52 13.29
CA LEU A 116 30.10 5.41 13.31
C LEU A 116 30.13 4.72 11.96
N PHE A 117 31.34 4.39 11.49
CA PHE A 117 31.57 3.71 10.22
C PHE A 117 32.17 2.33 10.48
N CYS A 118 31.65 1.31 9.80
CA CYS A 118 32.17 -0.06 9.84
C CYS A 118 32.38 -0.56 8.41
N GLY A 119 33.58 -1.08 8.11
CA GLY A 119 33.93 -1.63 6.80
C GLY A 119 35.00 -2.71 6.93
N LEU A 120 34.86 -3.78 6.15
CA LEU A 120 35.80 -4.90 6.10
C LEU A 120 36.55 -4.85 4.76
N LEU A 121 37.86 -4.66 4.78
CA LEU A 121 38.69 -4.70 3.57
C LEU A 121 39.27 -6.11 3.40
N VAL A 122 38.82 -6.82 2.38
CA VAL A 122 39.41 -8.12 2.00
C VAL A 122 40.64 -7.88 1.14
N ILE A 123 41.80 -8.30 1.63
CA ILE A 123 43.07 -8.26 0.90
C ILE A 123 43.14 -9.53 0.03
N LEU A 124 43.11 -9.39 -1.30
CA LEU A 124 43.46 -10.49 -2.20
C LEU A 124 44.98 -10.70 -2.11
N ILE A 125 45.41 -11.89 -1.71
CA ILE A 125 46.81 -12.33 -1.69
C ILE A 125 47.09 -13.10 -2.98
#